data_AF-A0A950QQ36-F1
#
_entry.id   AF-A0A950QQ36-F1
#
_cell.length_a   1.000
_cell.length_b   1.000
_cell.length_c   1.000
_cell.angle_alpha   90.00
_cell.angle_beta   90.00
_cell.angle_gamma   90.00
#
_symmetry.space_group_name_H-M   'P 1'
#
loop_
_entity.id
_entity.type
_entity.pdbx_description
1 polymer ?
#
loop_
_entity_poly.entity_id
_entity_poly.type
_entity_poly.pdbx_seq_one_letter_code
_entity_poly.pdbx_strand_id
1 'polypeptide(L)'
;MQSYTRHQLKEDKFQEVTRDAIAQAAAHRQQLTVGAIVVLIVVLLGGGYTYWRNQQEDQASTAMGEAMNTYSAPIRTPDAPVDPNQLSFASTSERDTKAQQQFQGIADKYWHTRAGKNALYMSAAVDLDAAKYSDAEAKFKRVADAADKNVAALAKLGLASVYRATNRDQDAINIYNDLSKKPTESVSRDQAQLSLAELYERKDPSQAKKIYDELASGKSPAVAELARQRQTAMGVTPTNKAQGLLPANKPQ
;
A
#
# COMPACT_ATOMS: atom_id res chain seq x y z
N MET A 1 -43.36 -56.95 48.46
CA MET A 1 -42.23 -57.25 47.55
C MET A 1 -42.31 -56.40 46.27
N GLN A 2 -42.16 -55.07 46.32
CA GLN A 2 -42.25 -54.20 45.11
C GLN A 2 -41.32 -52.96 45.10
N SER A 3 -40.38 -52.83 46.05
CA SER A 3 -39.40 -51.73 46.05
C SER A 3 -38.05 -52.09 45.42
N TYR A 4 -37.75 -53.38 45.26
CA TYR A 4 -36.46 -53.85 44.71
C TYR A 4 -36.33 -53.64 43.20
N THR A 5 -37.43 -53.50 42.47
CA THR A 5 -37.42 -53.47 40.99
C THR A 5 -37.17 -52.06 40.41
N ARG A 6 -37.49 -50.97 41.13
CA ARG A 6 -37.37 -49.61 40.58
C ARG A 6 -35.97 -49.00 40.66
N HIS A 7 -35.14 -49.43 41.61
CA HIS A 7 -33.76 -48.94 41.73
C HIS A 7 -32.82 -49.66 40.75
N GLN A 8 -33.02 -50.97 40.53
CA GLN A 8 -32.20 -51.74 39.60
C GLN A 8 -32.36 -51.29 38.14
N LEU A 9 -33.58 -50.92 37.71
CA LEU A 9 -33.81 -50.38 36.36
C LEU A 9 -33.14 -49.00 36.09
N LYS A 10 -32.70 -48.28 37.13
CA LYS A 10 -32.02 -46.98 36.99
C LYS A 10 -30.50 -47.11 36.96
N GLU A 11 -29.92 -48.02 37.74
CA GLU A 11 -28.50 -48.36 37.64
C GLU A 11 -28.19 -49.08 36.32
N ASP A 12 -29.08 -49.98 35.86
CA ASP A 12 -28.86 -50.71 34.61
C ASP A 12 -28.78 -49.78 33.40
N LYS A 13 -29.66 -48.78 33.28
CA LYS A 13 -29.65 -47.84 32.15
C LYS A 13 -28.40 -46.95 32.13
N PHE A 14 -27.87 -46.57 33.29
CA PHE A 14 -26.63 -45.80 33.34
C PHE A 14 -25.43 -46.68 32.99
N GLN A 15 -25.40 -47.93 33.48
CA GLN A 15 -24.35 -48.88 33.16
C GLN A 15 -24.40 -49.35 31.70
N GLU A 16 -25.59 -49.54 31.12
CA GLU A 16 -25.81 -49.93 29.72
C GLU A 16 -25.42 -48.80 28.77
N VAL A 17 -25.83 -47.54 29.05
CA VAL A 17 -25.40 -46.38 28.26
C VAL A 17 -23.89 -46.11 28.39
N THR A 18 -23.31 -46.36 29.57
CA THR A 18 -21.84 -46.23 29.77
C THR A 18 -21.09 -47.38 29.08
N ARG A 19 -21.61 -48.61 29.11
CA ARG A 19 -21.03 -49.77 28.42
C ARG A 19 -21.16 -49.66 26.91
N ASP A 20 -22.29 -49.21 26.39
CA ASP A 20 -22.51 -48.97 24.96
C ASP A 20 -21.65 -47.81 24.43
N ALA A 21 -21.48 -46.72 25.21
CA ALA A 21 -20.57 -45.64 24.87
C ALA A 21 -19.10 -46.09 24.87
N ILE A 22 -18.69 -46.93 25.84
CA ILE A 22 -17.33 -47.49 25.91
C ILE A 22 -17.11 -48.55 24.81
N ALA A 23 -18.12 -49.36 24.49
CA ALA A 23 -18.07 -50.37 23.43
C ALA A 23 -18.06 -49.73 22.03
N GLN A 24 -18.81 -48.66 21.80
CA GLN A 24 -18.73 -47.86 20.57
C GLN A 24 -17.40 -47.11 20.46
N ALA A 25 -16.89 -46.55 21.56
CA ALA A 25 -15.55 -45.94 21.58
C ALA A 25 -14.43 -46.98 21.32
N ALA A 26 -14.61 -48.23 21.77
CA ALA A 26 -13.69 -49.33 21.47
C ALA A 26 -13.80 -49.80 20.00
N ALA A 27 -15.01 -49.91 19.46
CA ALA A 27 -15.27 -50.28 18.07
C ALA A 27 -14.77 -49.23 17.07
N HIS A 28 -14.80 -47.95 17.44
CA HIS A 28 -14.27 -46.83 16.65
C HIS A 28 -12.92 -46.31 17.14
N ARG A 29 -12.23 -47.03 18.04
CA ARG A 29 -10.94 -46.58 18.64
C ARG A 29 -9.91 -46.23 17.57
N GLN A 30 -9.86 -47.03 16.49
CA GLN A 30 -8.96 -46.78 15.37
C GLN A 30 -9.36 -45.50 14.59
N GLN A 31 -10.65 -45.27 14.34
CA GLN A 31 -11.12 -44.06 13.64
C GLN A 31 -10.96 -42.80 14.49
N LEU A 32 -11.21 -42.87 15.79
CA LEU A 32 -10.96 -41.77 16.74
C LEU A 32 -9.46 -41.47 16.88
N THR A 33 -8.61 -42.49 16.91
CA THR A 33 -7.15 -42.30 16.96
C THR A 33 -6.64 -41.65 15.67
N VAL A 34 -7.07 -42.15 14.51
CA VAL A 34 -6.72 -41.54 13.21
C VAL A 34 -7.24 -40.10 13.13
N GLY A 35 -8.47 -39.84 13.57
CA GLY A 35 -9.03 -38.49 13.65
C GLY A 35 -8.20 -37.57 14.55
N ALA A 36 -7.82 -38.03 15.74
CA ALA A 36 -6.97 -37.27 16.66
C ALA A 36 -5.58 -36.99 16.07
N ILE A 37 -4.96 -37.96 15.39
CA ILE A 37 -3.67 -37.78 14.70
C ILE A 37 -3.81 -36.75 13.58
N VAL A 38 -4.85 -36.83 12.77
CA VAL A 38 -5.10 -35.86 11.68
C VAL A 38 -5.27 -34.46 12.26
N VAL A 39 -6.06 -34.29 13.33
CA VAL A 39 -6.21 -33.00 14.02
C VAL A 39 -4.87 -32.50 14.55
N LEU A 40 -4.07 -33.37 15.19
CA LEU A 40 -2.75 -33.00 15.71
C LEU A 40 -1.82 -32.53 14.57
N ILE A 41 -1.80 -33.24 13.44
CA ILE A 41 -1.01 -32.85 12.27
C ILE A 41 -1.47 -31.50 11.74
N VAL A 42 -2.78 -31.27 11.61
CA VAL A 42 -3.33 -29.98 11.16
C VAL A 42 -2.95 -28.85 12.12
N VAL A 43 -3.00 -29.08 13.43
CA VAL A 43 -2.58 -28.09 14.44
C VAL A 43 -1.08 -27.81 14.35
N LEU A 44 -0.24 -28.84 14.19
CA LEU A 44 1.21 -28.67 14.07
C LEU A 44 1.59 -27.94 12.78
N LEU A 45 0.96 -28.29 11.66
CA LEU A 45 1.18 -27.62 10.37
C LEU A 45 0.67 -26.17 10.41
N GLY A 46 -0.51 -25.93 10.97
CA GLY A 46 -1.06 -24.58 11.15
C GLY A 46 -0.24 -23.72 12.10
N GLY A 47 0.19 -24.28 13.23
CA GLY A 47 1.07 -23.62 14.21
C GLY A 47 2.45 -23.32 13.63
N GLY A 48 3.07 -24.29 12.96
CA GLY A 48 4.35 -24.09 12.27
C GLY A 48 4.27 -23.04 11.16
N TYR A 49 3.21 -23.07 10.35
CA TYR A 49 2.98 -22.08 9.28
C TYR A 49 2.77 -20.67 9.84
N THR A 50 1.93 -20.51 10.88
CA THR A 50 1.69 -19.20 11.50
C THR A 50 2.95 -18.65 12.17
N TYR A 51 3.71 -19.49 12.87
CA TYR A 51 4.99 -19.09 13.46
C TYR A 51 6.01 -18.64 12.39
N TRP A 52 6.20 -19.43 11.34
CA TRP A 52 7.09 -19.08 10.23
C TRP A 52 6.65 -17.80 9.53
N ARG A 53 5.35 -17.63 9.25
CA ARG A 53 4.81 -16.43 8.60
C ARG A 53 5.04 -15.17 9.45
N ASN A 54 4.85 -15.27 10.77
CA ASN A 54 5.08 -14.13 11.67
C ASN A 54 6.57 -13.80 11.75
N GLN A 55 7.45 -14.80 11.84
CA GLN A 55 8.91 -14.59 11.79
C GLN A 55 9.37 -13.93 10.48
N GLN A 56 8.79 -14.33 9.34
CA GLN A 56 9.07 -13.68 8.05
C GLN A 56 8.61 -12.21 8.05
N GLU A 57 7.45 -11.91 8.62
CA GLU A 57 6.95 -10.52 8.75
C GLU A 57 7.85 -9.67 9.65
N ASP A 58 8.31 -10.22 10.77
CA ASP A 58 9.20 -9.52 11.71
C ASP A 58 10.54 -9.18 11.05
N GLN A 59 11.17 -10.16 10.39
CA GLN A 59 12.41 -9.93 9.64
C GLN A 59 12.23 -8.94 8.50
N ALA A 60 11.13 -9.05 7.75
CA ALA A 60 10.83 -8.12 6.66
C ALA A 60 10.63 -6.69 7.18
N SER A 61 9.99 -6.54 8.35
CA SER A 61 9.75 -5.24 8.99
C SER A 61 11.05 -4.61 9.49
N THR A 62 11.96 -5.40 10.08
CA THR A 62 13.30 -4.93 10.45
C THR A 62 14.08 -4.47 9.21
N ALA A 63 14.13 -5.29 8.16
CA ALA A 63 14.83 -4.94 6.93
C ALA A 63 14.21 -3.69 6.27
N MET A 64 12.89 -3.54 6.31
CA MET A 64 12.19 -2.34 5.83
C MET A 64 12.62 -1.10 6.62
N GLY A 65 12.78 -1.21 7.94
CA GLY A 65 13.31 -0.13 8.77
C GLY A 65 14.73 0.28 8.38
N GLU A 66 15.61 -0.68 8.13
CA GLU A 66 16.98 -0.42 7.68
C GLU A 66 17.04 0.23 6.28
N ALA A 67 16.19 -0.23 5.36
CA ALA A 67 16.05 0.38 4.03
C ALA A 67 15.52 1.81 4.13
N MET A 68 14.56 2.07 5.03
CA MET A 68 14.04 3.41 5.27
C MET A 68 15.11 4.33 5.87
N ASN A 69 15.91 3.84 6.83
CA ASN A 69 17.04 4.59 7.39
C ASN A 69 18.04 4.99 6.31
N THR A 70 18.26 4.11 5.32
CA THR A 70 19.10 4.41 4.16
C THR A 70 18.45 5.48 3.28
N TYR A 71 17.17 5.34 2.96
CA TYR A 71 16.42 6.30 2.14
C TYR A 71 16.33 7.70 2.78
N SER A 72 16.20 7.78 4.10
CA SER A 72 16.14 9.05 4.85
C SER A 72 17.50 9.61 5.25
N ALA A 73 18.60 8.91 4.93
CA ALA A 73 19.92 9.34 5.33
C ALA A 73 20.30 10.70 4.72
N PRO A 74 20.99 11.56 5.48
CA PRO A 74 21.39 12.88 5.00
C PRO A 74 22.47 12.78 3.91
N ILE A 75 22.48 13.78 3.03
CA ILE A 75 23.54 13.97 2.04
C ILE A 75 24.63 14.83 2.68
N ARG A 76 25.87 14.34 2.62
CA ARG A 76 27.03 15.05 3.16
C ARG A 76 27.36 16.26 2.30
N THR A 77 27.86 17.32 2.93
CA THR A 77 28.51 18.40 2.18
C THR A 77 29.81 17.89 1.56
N PRO A 78 30.24 18.44 0.39
CA PRO A 78 31.36 17.90 -0.39
C PRO A 78 32.71 17.74 0.34
N ASP A 79 32.89 18.33 1.52
CA ASP A 79 34.14 18.28 2.30
C ASP A 79 33.94 17.84 3.77
N ALA A 80 32.74 17.38 4.14
CA ALA A 80 32.50 16.88 5.49
C ALA A 80 33.19 15.50 5.70
N PRO A 81 33.94 15.32 6.80
CA PRO A 81 34.51 14.02 7.14
C PRO A 81 33.41 12.97 7.31
N VAL A 82 33.68 11.74 6.88
CA VAL A 82 32.77 10.60 7.10
C VAL A 82 32.77 10.28 8.59
N ASP A 83 31.62 10.43 9.25
CA ASP A 83 31.42 9.89 10.59
C ASP A 83 31.08 8.39 10.47
N PRO A 84 31.93 7.47 10.97
CA PRO A 84 31.66 6.03 10.92
C PRO A 84 30.40 5.62 11.70
N ASN A 85 29.93 6.44 12.64
CA ASN A 85 28.77 6.16 13.48
C ASN A 85 27.46 6.72 12.90
N GLN A 86 27.51 7.47 11.80
CA GLN A 86 26.33 8.07 11.17
C GLN A 86 26.23 7.71 9.69
N LEU A 87 25.18 6.97 9.32
CA LEU A 87 24.89 6.65 7.92
C LEU A 87 24.59 7.94 7.14
N SER A 88 25.36 8.17 6.08
CA SER A 88 25.23 9.33 5.21
C SER A 88 25.81 9.04 3.82
N PHE A 89 25.40 9.79 2.81
CA PHE A 89 25.75 9.54 1.40
C PHE A 89 26.41 10.75 0.76
N ALA A 90 27.20 10.53 -0.30
CA ALA A 90 27.83 11.64 -1.03
C ALA A 90 26.84 12.34 -1.97
N SER A 91 25.76 11.67 -2.38
CA SER A 91 24.71 12.25 -3.23
C SER A 91 23.37 11.57 -3.03
N THR A 92 22.30 12.26 -3.42
CA THR A 92 20.95 11.71 -3.51
C THR A 92 20.89 10.47 -4.39
N SER A 93 21.57 10.49 -5.55
CA SER A 93 21.57 9.36 -6.49
C SER A 93 22.19 8.10 -5.89
N GLU A 94 23.30 8.22 -5.15
CA GLU A 94 23.94 7.08 -4.48
C GLU A 94 23.02 6.49 -3.39
N ARG A 95 22.45 7.35 -2.55
CA ARG A 95 21.51 6.96 -1.49
C ARG A 95 20.30 6.23 -2.06
N ASP A 96 19.66 6.83 -3.06
CA ASP A 96 18.42 6.31 -3.63
C ASP A 96 18.67 5.00 -4.38
N THR A 97 19.82 4.86 -5.05
CA THR A 97 20.23 3.58 -5.67
C THR A 97 20.38 2.47 -4.61
N LYS A 98 21.03 2.77 -3.48
CA LYS A 98 21.19 1.79 -2.40
C LYS A 98 19.86 1.44 -1.74
N ALA A 99 19.03 2.44 -1.45
CA ALA A 99 17.69 2.24 -0.91
C ALA A 99 16.82 1.40 -1.85
N GLN A 100 16.86 1.68 -3.16
CA GLN A 100 16.13 0.91 -4.18
C GLN A 100 16.53 -0.57 -4.16
N GLN A 101 17.82 -0.88 -4.09
CA GLN A 101 18.32 -2.26 -4.01
C GLN A 101 17.83 -2.97 -2.74
N GLN A 102 17.84 -2.27 -1.60
CA GLN A 102 17.34 -2.84 -0.33
C GLN A 102 15.83 -3.09 -0.39
N PHE A 103 15.03 -2.11 -0.84
CA PHE A 103 13.60 -2.27 -1.00
C PHE A 103 13.24 -3.41 -1.97
N GLN A 104 13.94 -3.50 -3.10
CA GLN A 104 13.75 -4.58 -4.07
C GLN A 104 14.10 -5.95 -3.45
N GLY A 105 15.23 -6.06 -2.75
CA GLY A 105 15.64 -7.30 -2.09
C GLY A 105 14.63 -7.76 -1.02
N ILE A 106 14.03 -6.83 -0.28
CA ILE A 106 12.96 -7.12 0.68
C ILE A 106 11.70 -7.58 -0.06
N ALA A 107 11.32 -6.90 -1.13
CA ALA A 107 10.16 -7.26 -1.95
C ALA A 107 10.30 -8.65 -2.57
N ASP A 108 11.50 -9.03 -3.01
CA ASP A 108 11.75 -10.34 -3.62
C ASP A 108 11.80 -11.45 -2.58
N LYS A 109 12.46 -11.22 -1.45
CA LYS A 109 12.61 -12.22 -0.38
C LYS A 109 11.34 -12.42 0.44
N TYR A 110 10.61 -11.34 0.72
CA TYR A 110 9.45 -11.32 1.62
C TYR A 110 8.16 -10.95 0.89
N TRP A 111 8.02 -11.33 -0.39
CA TRP A 111 6.90 -10.92 -1.26
C TRP A 111 5.49 -11.18 -0.70
N HIS A 112 5.34 -12.18 0.18
CA HIS A 112 4.06 -12.53 0.80
C HIS A 112 3.72 -11.73 2.07
N THR A 113 4.71 -11.04 2.66
CA THR A 113 4.54 -10.25 3.88
C THR A 113 3.96 -8.86 3.55
N ARG A 114 3.44 -8.16 4.56
CA ARG A 114 2.99 -6.78 4.38
C ARG A 114 4.18 -5.85 4.14
N ALA A 115 5.26 -6.03 4.91
CA ALA A 115 6.50 -5.29 4.72
C ALA A 115 7.09 -5.48 3.31
N GLY A 116 7.06 -6.69 2.73
CA GLY A 116 7.54 -6.93 1.36
C GLY A 116 6.73 -6.21 0.29
N LYS A 117 5.40 -6.12 0.45
CA LYS A 117 4.53 -5.35 -0.45
C LYS A 117 4.79 -3.84 -0.33
N ASN A 118 4.97 -3.35 0.89
CA ASN A 118 5.36 -1.95 1.13
C ASN A 118 6.76 -1.65 0.57
N ALA A 119 7.69 -2.59 0.66
CA ALA A 119 9.01 -2.45 0.06
C ALA A 119 8.92 -2.40 -1.47
N LEU A 120 8.04 -3.19 -2.10
CA LEU A 120 7.82 -3.10 -3.54
C LEU A 120 7.25 -1.74 -3.95
N TYR A 121 6.33 -1.18 -3.16
CA TYR A 121 5.82 0.19 -3.35
C TYR A 121 6.96 1.21 -3.27
N MET A 122 7.80 1.14 -2.23
CA MET A 122 8.93 2.06 -2.07
C MET A 122 9.95 1.91 -3.19
N SER A 123 10.26 0.69 -3.64
CA SER A 123 11.12 0.50 -4.81
C SER A 123 10.53 1.15 -6.06
N ALA A 124 9.21 1.05 -6.27
CA ALA A 124 8.54 1.68 -7.41
C ALA A 124 8.59 3.21 -7.33
N ALA A 125 8.45 3.77 -6.13
CA ALA A 125 8.56 5.21 -5.89
C ALA A 125 9.97 5.73 -6.20
N VAL A 126 11.01 5.02 -5.74
CA VAL A 126 12.40 5.39 -6.06
C VAL A 126 12.69 5.30 -7.55
N ASP A 127 12.15 4.29 -8.24
CA ASP A 127 12.28 4.19 -9.70
C ASP A 127 11.56 5.34 -10.43
N LEU A 128 10.39 5.76 -9.93
CA LEU A 128 9.67 6.91 -10.47
C LEU A 128 10.49 8.20 -10.31
N ASP A 129 11.06 8.44 -9.13
CA ASP A 129 11.90 9.61 -8.86
C ASP A 129 13.18 9.60 -9.70
N ALA A 130 13.73 8.42 -9.97
CA ALA A 130 14.86 8.22 -10.87
C ALA A 130 14.48 8.23 -12.37
N ALA A 131 13.23 8.58 -12.71
CA ALA A 131 12.67 8.58 -14.06
C ALA A 131 12.75 7.22 -14.81
N LYS A 132 12.90 6.11 -14.08
CA LYS A 132 12.85 4.73 -14.59
C LYS A 132 11.39 4.28 -14.75
N TYR A 133 10.65 4.98 -15.62
CA TYR A 133 9.20 4.84 -15.71
C TYR A 133 8.71 3.43 -16.04
N SER A 134 9.46 2.66 -16.85
CA SER A 134 9.10 1.28 -17.17
C SER A 134 9.14 0.36 -15.94
N ASP A 135 10.19 0.48 -15.12
CA ASP A 135 10.35 -0.32 -13.91
C ASP A 135 9.33 0.09 -12.85
N ALA A 136 9.14 1.40 -12.67
CA ALA A 136 8.13 1.96 -11.78
C ALA A 136 6.72 1.48 -12.14
N GLU A 137 6.36 1.52 -13.43
CA GLU A 137 5.06 1.03 -13.91
C GLU A 137 4.83 -0.44 -13.57
N ALA A 138 5.81 -1.30 -13.87
CA ALA A 138 5.70 -2.73 -13.62
C ALA A 138 5.52 -3.03 -12.13
N LYS A 139 6.27 -2.35 -11.26
CA LYS A 139 6.21 -2.53 -9.80
C LYS A 139 4.91 -1.97 -9.22
N PHE A 140 4.50 -0.76 -9.61
CA PHE A 140 3.23 -0.20 -9.14
C PHE A 140 2.02 -1.03 -9.56
N LYS A 141 2.00 -1.61 -10.77
CA LYS A 141 0.94 -2.54 -11.19
C LYS A 141 0.86 -3.75 -10.26
N ARG A 142 1.99 -4.38 -9.93
CA ARG A 142 2.02 -5.52 -8.99
C ARG A 142 1.49 -5.16 -7.61
N VAL A 143 1.77 -3.94 -7.12
CA VAL A 143 1.27 -3.48 -5.81
C VAL A 143 -0.19 -3.04 -5.87
N ALA A 144 -0.67 -2.52 -7.00
CA ALA A 144 -2.06 -2.13 -7.20
C ALA A 144 -3.05 -3.31 -7.09
N ASP A 145 -2.57 -4.54 -7.24
CA ASP A 145 -3.32 -5.78 -7.05
C ASP A 145 -3.20 -6.37 -5.62
N ALA A 146 -2.55 -5.66 -4.69
CA ALA A 146 -2.41 -6.11 -3.32
C ALA A 146 -3.76 -6.21 -2.60
N ALA A 147 -3.90 -7.23 -1.74
CA ALA A 147 -5.10 -7.43 -0.92
C ALA A 147 -5.36 -6.27 0.08
N ASP A 148 -4.31 -5.56 0.50
CA ASP A 148 -4.43 -4.35 1.33
C ASP A 148 -4.85 -3.18 0.43
N LYS A 149 -6.10 -2.74 0.59
CA LYS A 149 -6.70 -1.68 -0.23
C LYS A 149 -5.98 -0.34 -0.10
N ASN A 150 -5.42 -0.03 1.07
CA ASN A 150 -4.70 1.22 1.28
C ASN A 150 -3.40 1.23 0.47
N VAL A 151 -2.62 0.15 0.56
CA VAL A 151 -1.38 -0.02 -0.21
C VAL A 151 -1.66 -0.05 -1.72
N ALA A 152 -2.71 -0.75 -2.14
CA ALA A 152 -3.15 -0.78 -3.53
C ALA A 152 -3.54 0.61 -4.05
N ALA A 153 -4.25 1.42 -3.25
CA ALA A 153 -4.64 2.77 -3.63
C ALA A 153 -3.44 3.71 -3.77
N LEU A 154 -2.46 3.64 -2.87
CA LEU A 154 -1.20 4.38 -2.99
C LEU A 154 -0.44 3.98 -4.26
N ALA A 155 -0.34 2.69 -4.56
CA ALA A 155 0.32 2.22 -5.77
C ALA A 155 -0.39 2.68 -7.04
N LYS A 156 -1.73 2.73 -7.04
CA LYS A 156 -2.51 3.33 -8.13
C LYS A 156 -2.18 4.81 -8.31
N LEU A 157 -2.09 5.60 -7.23
CA LEU A 157 -1.64 7.00 -7.35
C LEU A 157 -0.24 7.11 -7.97
N GLY A 158 0.71 6.29 -7.52
CA GLY A 158 2.06 6.22 -8.11
C GLY A 158 2.03 5.84 -9.58
N LEU A 159 1.22 4.87 -9.96
CA LEU A 159 1.01 4.47 -11.36
C LEU A 159 0.43 5.60 -12.21
N ALA A 160 -0.53 6.37 -11.68
CA ALA A 160 -1.04 7.55 -12.36
C ALA A 160 0.06 8.61 -12.57
N SER A 161 0.95 8.81 -11.59
CA SER A 161 2.12 9.69 -11.75
C SER A 161 3.08 9.20 -12.86
N VAL A 162 3.31 7.88 -12.96
CA VAL A 162 4.08 7.31 -14.09
C VAL A 162 3.39 7.60 -15.42
N TYR A 163 2.07 7.43 -15.50
CA TYR A 163 1.30 7.72 -16.71
C TYR A 163 1.35 9.21 -17.10
N ARG A 164 1.28 10.12 -16.13
CA ARG A 164 1.48 11.55 -16.36
C ARG A 164 2.86 11.86 -16.91
N ALA A 165 3.90 11.30 -16.30
CA ALA A 165 5.28 11.53 -16.72
C ALA A 165 5.58 10.95 -18.12
N THR A 166 4.80 9.97 -18.55
CA THR A 166 4.93 9.31 -19.86
C THR A 166 3.88 9.78 -20.89
N ASN A 167 3.21 10.91 -20.64
CA ASN A 167 2.18 11.51 -21.50
C ASN A 167 0.97 10.60 -21.78
N ARG A 168 0.70 9.61 -20.92
CA ARG A 168 -0.47 8.72 -20.97
C ARG A 168 -1.59 9.24 -20.09
N ASP A 169 -2.01 10.48 -20.34
CA ASP A 169 -2.97 11.19 -19.50
C ASP A 169 -4.30 10.44 -19.33
N GLN A 170 -4.77 9.74 -20.37
CA GLN A 170 -6.04 9.01 -20.29
C GLN A 170 -5.98 7.87 -19.26
N ASP A 171 -4.84 7.18 -19.16
CA ASP A 171 -4.67 6.12 -18.17
C ASP A 171 -4.60 6.68 -16.75
N ALA A 172 -3.96 7.85 -16.57
CA ALA A 172 -3.96 8.58 -15.30
C ALA A 172 -5.39 9.02 -14.90
N ILE A 173 -6.16 9.57 -15.83
CA ILE A 173 -7.57 9.96 -15.62
C ILE A 173 -8.39 8.77 -15.14
N ASN A 174 -8.24 7.62 -15.79
CA ASN A 174 -8.97 6.40 -15.43
C ASN A 174 -8.67 5.98 -14.00
N ILE A 175 -7.39 6.05 -13.58
CA ILE A 175 -6.98 5.75 -12.22
C ILE A 175 -7.59 6.73 -11.21
N TYR A 176 -7.46 8.04 -11.44
CA TYR A 176 -7.99 9.04 -10.50
C TYR A 176 -9.51 8.93 -10.35
N ASN A 177 -10.22 8.60 -11.43
CA ASN A 177 -11.65 8.31 -11.38
C ASN A 177 -11.98 7.04 -10.58
N ASP A 178 -11.21 5.94 -10.71
CA ASP A 178 -11.40 4.73 -9.89
C ASP A 178 -11.17 5.03 -8.40
N LEU A 179 -10.09 5.75 -8.08
CA LEU A 179 -9.77 6.15 -6.70
C LEU A 179 -10.83 7.08 -6.10
N SER A 180 -11.36 8.02 -6.89
CA SER A 180 -12.45 8.91 -6.45
C SER A 180 -13.75 8.14 -6.16
N LYS A 181 -14.01 7.05 -6.89
CA LYS A 181 -15.19 6.17 -6.67
C LYS A 181 -15.01 5.22 -5.49
N LYS A 182 -13.77 4.86 -5.16
CA LYS A 182 -13.42 3.90 -4.10
C LYS A 182 -12.35 4.49 -3.19
N PRO A 183 -12.68 5.55 -2.42
CA PRO A 183 -11.72 6.16 -1.51
C PRO A 183 -11.28 5.15 -0.44
N THR A 184 -10.07 5.36 0.05
CA THR A 184 -9.42 4.57 1.10
C THR A 184 -8.90 5.51 2.19
N GLU A 185 -8.36 4.98 3.28
CA GLU A 185 -7.77 5.82 4.33
C GLU A 185 -6.50 6.51 3.82
N SER A 186 -5.72 5.83 2.99
CA SER A 186 -4.49 6.35 2.40
C SER A 186 -4.70 7.27 1.22
N VAL A 187 -5.83 7.14 0.52
CA VAL A 187 -6.18 7.96 -0.65
C VAL A 187 -7.63 8.37 -0.57
N SER A 188 -7.86 9.63 -0.21
CA SER A 188 -9.20 10.20 -0.14
C SER A 188 -9.76 10.51 -1.53
N ARG A 189 -11.08 10.67 -1.60
CA ARG A 189 -11.75 11.17 -2.81
C ARG A 189 -11.20 12.52 -3.21
N ASP A 190 -11.06 13.43 -2.25
CA ASP A 190 -10.59 14.79 -2.46
C ASP A 190 -9.17 14.81 -3.05
N GLN A 191 -8.27 13.95 -2.58
CA GLN A 191 -6.91 13.84 -3.12
C GLN A 191 -6.91 13.34 -4.57
N ALA A 192 -7.74 12.35 -4.88
CA ALA A 192 -7.86 11.81 -6.24
C ALA A 192 -8.46 12.85 -7.20
N GLN A 193 -9.50 13.58 -6.76
CA GLN A 193 -10.10 14.66 -7.54
C GLN A 193 -9.17 15.85 -7.73
N LEU A 194 -8.39 16.21 -6.71
CA LEU A 194 -7.40 17.28 -6.82
C LEU A 194 -6.34 16.92 -7.88
N SER A 195 -5.81 15.69 -7.83
CA SER A 195 -4.83 15.20 -8.80
C SER A 195 -5.39 15.14 -10.22
N LEU A 196 -6.68 14.79 -10.34
CA LEU A 196 -7.41 14.82 -11.61
C LEU A 196 -7.57 16.24 -12.15
N ALA A 197 -7.91 17.20 -11.30
CA ALA A 197 -8.04 18.60 -11.68
C ALA A 197 -6.68 19.17 -12.15
N GLU A 198 -5.60 18.88 -11.43
CA GLU A 198 -4.23 19.29 -11.80
C GLU A 198 -3.80 18.76 -13.17
N LEU A 199 -4.23 17.54 -13.51
CA LEU A 199 -4.01 17.00 -14.85
C LEU A 199 -4.80 17.78 -15.92
N TYR A 200 -6.05 18.13 -15.63
CA TYR A 200 -6.90 18.87 -16.54
C TYR A 200 -6.48 20.34 -16.72
N GLU A 201 -5.71 20.94 -15.80
CA GLU A 201 -5.31 22.36 -15.89
C GLU A 201 -4.73 22.73 -17.27
N ARG A 202 -3.91 21.85 -17.85
CA ARG A 202 -3.34 22.07 -19.19
C ARG A 202 -4.17 21.49 -20.33
N LYS A 203 -4.92 20.41 -20.07
CA LYS A 203 -5.61 19.62 -21.09
C LYS A 203 -7.01 20.15 -21.38
N ASP A 204 -7.75 20.51 -20.34
CA ASP A 204 -9.09 21.06 -20.40
C ASP A 204 -9.34 21.93 -19.14
N PRO A 205 -8.97 23.22 -19.18
CA PRO A 205 -9.15 24.13 -18.05
C PRO A 205 -10.60 24.23 -17.56
N SER A 206 -11.58 23.96 -18.44
CA SER A 206 -13.00 23.99 -18.08
C SER A 206 -13.37 22.83 -17.16
N GLN A 207 -12.79 21.65 -17.39
CA GLN A 207 -12.97 20.48 -16.52
C GLN A 207 -12.22 20.65 -15.21
N ALA A 208 -10.98 21.16 -15.25
CA ALA A 208 -10.22 21.48 -14.05
C ALA A 208 -11.02 22.43 -13.14
N LYS A 209 -11.56 23.51 -13.70
CA LYS A 209 -12.38 24.49 -12.96
C LYS A 209 -13.58 23.85 -12.28
N LYS A 210 -14.35 22.99 -12.99
CA LYS A 210 -15.51 22.28 -12.43
C LYS A 210 -15.13 21.44 -11.20
N ILE A 211 -14.03 20.69 -11.29
CA ILE A 211 -13.58 19.86 -10.18
C ILE A 211 -13.13 20.73 -9.00
N TYR A 212 -12.38 21.82 -9.25
CA TYR A 212 -11.99 22.72 -8.18
C TYR A 212 -13.18 23.46 -7.53
N ASP A 213 -14.22 23.82 -8.30
CA ASP A 213 -15.44 24.42 -7.75
C ASP A 213 -16.15 23.45 -6.78
N GLU A 214 -16.17 22.15 -7.12
CA GLU A 214 -16.70 21.09 -6.26
C GLU A 214 -15.86 20.96 -4.98
N LEU A 215 -14.53 20.91 -5.11
CA LEU A 215 -13.59 20.79 -3.97
C LEU A 215 -13.63 22.02 -3.06
N ALA A 216 -13.76 23.23 -3.62
CA ALA A 216 -13.87 24.49 -2.89
C ALA A 216 -15.18 24.61 -2.07
N SER A 217 -16.19 23.84 -2.45
CA SER A 217 -17.48 23.72 -1.76
C SER A 217 -17.54 22.52 -0.82
N GLY A 218 -16.44 21.75 -0.74
CA GLY A 218 -16.34 20.54 0.07
C GLY A 218 -16.21 20.81 1.57
N LYS A 219 -16.22 19.72 2.34
CA LYS A 219 -16.19 19.77 3.82
C LYS A 219 -14.80 20.04 4.39
N SER A 220 -13.73 19.79 3.64
CA SER A 220 -12.35 19.94 4.10
C SER A 220 -11.86 21.37 3.85
N PRO A 221 -11.62 22.18 4.90
CA PRO A 221 -11.18 23.57 4.72
C PRO A 221 -9.84 23.67 4.00
N ALA A 222 -8.91 22.75 4.29
CA ALA A 222 -7.59 22.72 3.66
C ALA A 222 -7.66 22.41 2.15
N VAL A 223 -8.50 21.44 1.76
CA VAL A 223 -8.71 21.11 0.34
C VAL A 223 -9.43 22.25 -0.37
N ALA A 224 -10.43 22.85 0.28
CA ALA A 224 -11.18 23.95 -0.29
C ALA A 224 -10.29 25.17 -0.55
N GLU A 225 -9.38 25.48 0.38
CA GLU A 225 -8.42 26.56 0.20
C GLU A 225 -7.42 26.28 -0.93
N LEU A 226 -6.88 25.06 -0.97
CA LEU A 226 -5.98 24.65 -2.05
C LEU A 226 -6.67 24.70 -3.42
N ALA A 227 -7.93 24.29 -3.51
CA ALA A 227 -8.72 24.38 -4.74
C ALA A 227 -8.88 25.84 -5.20
N ARG A 228 -9.21 26.76 -4.29
CA ARG A 228 -9.28 28.20 -4.62
C ARG A 228 -7.94 28.77 -5.06
N GLN A 229 -6.84 28.38 -4.42
CA GLN A 229 -5.50 28.78 -4.82
C GLN A 229 -5.14 28.31 -6.23
N ARG A 230 -5.50 27.08 -6.60
CA ARG A 230 -5.29 26.57 -7.96
C ARG A 230 -6.15 27.31 -8.99
N GLN A 231 -7.40 27.62 -8.64
CA GLN A 231 -8.29 28.39 -9.52
C GLN A 231 -7.79 29.80 -9.82
N THR A 232 -7.26 30.50 -8.81
CA THR A 232 -6.68 31.83 -9.02
C THR A 232 -5.44 31.74 -9.91
N ALA A 233 -4.58 30.74 -9.71
CA ALA A 233 -3.40 30.51 -10.55
C ALA A 233 -3.77 30.26 -12.03
N MET A 234 -4.82 29.47 -12.29
CA MET A 234 -5.34 29.26 -13.66
C MET A 234 -5.89 30.56 -14.28
N GLY A 235 -6.55 31.41 -13.48
CA GLY A 235 -7.06 32.71 -13.92
C GLY A 235 -5.98 33.77 -14.18
N VAL A 236 -4.76 33.57 -13.67
CA VAL A 236 -3.61 34.48 -13.80
C VAL A 236 -2.70 34.08 -14.98
N THR A 237 -3.15 33.21 -15.89
CA THR A 237 -2.38 32.88 -17.11
C THR A 237 -1.86 34.18 -17.75
N PRO A 238 -0.54 34.40 -17.88
CA PRO A 238 -0.01 35.64 -18.41
C PRO A 238 -0.45 35.74 -19.87
N THR A 239 -1.52 36.48 -20.11
CA THR A 239 -1.82 36.99 -21.44
C THR A 239 -0.57 37.75 -21.83
N ASN A 240 0.10 37.30 -22.89
CA ASN A 240 1.25 37.94 -23.48
C ASN A 240 0.91 39.42 -23.78
N LYS A 241 1.14 40.30 -22.80
CA LYS A 241 0.97 41.76 -22.84
C LYS A 241 2.35 42.42 -22.74
N ALA A 242 3.33 41.84 -23.42
CA ALA A 242 4.67 42.42 -23.52
C ALA A 242 5.27 42.17 -24.89
N GLN A 243 4.63 42.68 -25.95
CA GLN A 243 5.29 43.05 -27.20
C GLN A 243 4.37 44.00 -27.98
N GLY A 244 4.16 45.17 -27.39
CA GLY A 244 3.49 46.29 -28.02
C GLY A 244 4.18 47.57 -27.59
N LEU A 245 4.99 48.10 -28.50
CA LEU A 245 5.30 49.52 -28.67
C LEU A 245 6.18 50.19 -27.60
N LEU A 246 7.48 50.27 -27.90
CA LEU A 246 8.19 51.55 -27.77
C LEU A 246 9.02 51.83 -29.05
N PRO A 247 8.99 53.08 -29.55
CA PRO A 247 9.44 53.45 -30.89
C PRO A 247 10.95 53.65 -31.04
N ALA A 248 11.36 53.57 -32.31
CA ALA A 248 12.69 53.83 -32.84
C ALA A 248 13.34 55.11 -32.29
N ASN A 249 14.55 54.97 -31.74
CA ASN A 249 15.45 56.09 -31.53
C ASN A 249 16.40 56.19 -32.74
N LYS A 250 16.35 57.31 -33.44
CA LYS A 250 17.24 57.63 -34.59
C LYS A 250 18.62 58.08 -34.08
N PRO A 251 19.67 57.97 -34.92
CA PRO A 251 21.05 58.19 -34.51
C PRO A 251 21.42 59.68 -34.51
N GLN A 252 22.36 60.04 -33.61
CA GLN A 252 23.38 61.06 -33.82
C GLN A 252 24.74 60.42 -33.55
#